data_AF-A0A1Q9K393-F1
#
_entry.id   AF-A0A1Q9K393-F1
#
_cell.length_a   1.000
_cell.length_b   1.000
_cell.length_c   1.000
_cell.angle_alpha   90.00
_cell.angle_beta   90.00
_cell.angle_gamma   90.00
#
_symmetry.space_group_name_H-M   'P 1'
#
loop_
_entity.id
_entity.type
_entity.pdbx_description
1 polymer ?
#
loop_
_entity_poly.entity_id
_entity_poly.type
_entity_poly.pdbx_seq_one_letter_code
_entity_poly.pdbx_strand_id
1 'polypeptide(L)'
;MTLDEIRVQIDAIDTQIKPLFIQRMACGKGVAEAKAMTGGDVFVLERELSIIKNRASDVDPAIYDEYIAFLKHLMSLCRRYEYGFLTDMQEMVLTDNLHTAGLDRTTPHTQVAITFTCDIASSDLNMHMNMIKLNKVTIQSMSLETKGEKQVITMTLLGNVNEANMKQLLCQIGKEASDFAITALLS
;
A
#
# COMPACT_ATOMS: atom_id res chain seq x y z
N MET A 1 -19.28 -23.55 24.88
CA MET A 1 -17.84 -23.83 24.77
C MET A 1 -17.10 -23.03 25.82
N THR A 2 -16.06 -23.60 26.41
CA THR A 2 -15.12 -22.88 27.28
C THR A 2 -14.18 -22.00 26.45
N LEU A 3 -13.47 -21.07 27.11
CA LEU A 3 -12.49 -20.22 26.43
C LEU A 3 -11.37 -21.04 25.77
N ASP A 4 -10.93 -22.12 26.41
CA ASP A 4 -9.86 -22.97 25.88
C ASP A 4 -10.34 -23.79 24.67
N GLU A 5 -11.58 -24.28 24.69
CA GLU A 5 -12.19 -24.93 23.53
C GLU A 5 -12.31 -23.98 22.33
N ILE A 6 -12.68 -22.71 22.58
CA ILE A 6 -12.76 -21.68 21.54
C ILE A 6 -11.38 -21.40 20.94
N ARG A 7 -10.33 -21.29 21.77
CA ARG A 7 -8.95 -21.06 21.29
C ARG A 7 -8.44 -22.23 20.44
N VAL A 8 -8.69 -23.47 20.85
CA VAL A 8 -8.33 -24.65 20.04
C VAL A 8 -9.02 -24.62 18.68
N GLN A 9 -10.28 -24.16 18.62
CA GLN A 9 -10.98 -24.00 17.35
C GLN A 9 -10.36 -22.89 16.48
N ILE A 10 -9.98 -21.76 17.06
CA ILE A 10 -9.27 -20.68 16.35
C ILE A 10 -7.94 -21.19 15.77
N ASP A 11 -7.14 -21.91 16.56
CA ASP A 11 -5.86 -22.45 16.13
C ASP A 11 -6.02 -23.41 14.93
N ALA A 12 -7.08 -24.23 14.93
CA ALA A 12 -7.41 -25.13 13.83
C ALA A 12 -7.82 -24.38 12.55
N ILE A 13 -8.50 -23.23 12.68
CA ILE A 13 -8.83 -22.35 11.55
C ILE A 13 -7.56 -21.67 11.01
N ASP A 14 -6.73 -21.10 11.88
CA ASP A 14 -5.49 -20.42 11.50
C ASP A 14 -4.49 -21.37 10.81
N THR A 15 -4.47 -22.63 11.24
CA THR A 15 -3.71 -23.70 10.58
C THR A 15 -4.11 -23.89 9.12
N GLN A 16 -5.39 -23.70 8.77
CA GLN A 16 -5.89 -23.79 7.40
C GLN A 16 -5.67 -22.49 6.60
N ILE A 17 -5.68 -21.33 7.26
CA ILE A 17 -5.43 -20.04 6.61
C ILE A 17 -4.00 -19.96 6.08
N LYS A 18 -3.01 -20.44 6.83
CA LYS A 18 -1.59 -20.36 6.47
C LYS A 18 -1.26 -20.92 5.06
N PRO A 19 -1.62 -22.16 4.68
CA PRO A 19 -1.31 -22.67 3.35
C PRO A 19 -2.02 -21.89 2.24
N LEU A 20 -3.26 -21.43 2.47
CA LEU A 20 -3.99 -20.60 1.50
C LEU A 20 -3.32 -19.24 1.29
N PHE A 21 -2.83 -18.63 2.38
CA PHE A 21 -2.07 -17.40 2.31
C PHE A 21 -0.79 -17.57 1.49
N ILE A 22 -0.01 -18.63 1.74
CA ILE A 22 1.22 -18.92 0.97
C ILE A 22 0.92 -19.07 -0.53
N GLN A 23 -0.14 -19.81 -0.88
CA GLN A 23 -0.56 -19.96 -2.27
C GLN A 23 -0.96 -18.61 -2.89
N ARG A 24 -1.68 -17.76 -2.14
CA ARG A 24 -2.04 -16.41 -2.60
C ARG A 24 -0.81 -15.55 -2.85
N MET A 25 0.22 -15.63 -2.01
CA MET A 25 1.48 -14.90 -2.22
C MET A 25 2.22 -15.39 -3.47
N ALA A 26 2.20 -16.70 -3.75
CA ALA A 26 2.77 -17.24 -4.99
C ALA A 26 2.03 -16.70 -6.23
N CYS A 27 0.70 -16.60 -6.18
CA CYS A 27 -0.08 -15.94 -7.24
C CYS A 27 0.32 -14.46 -7.40
N GLY A 28 0.52 -13.72 -6.29
CA GLY A 28 0.98 -12.33 -6.34
C GLY A 28 2.36 -12.20 -7.02
N LYS A 29 3.29 -13.13 -6.75
CA LYS A 29 4.56 -13.16 -7.50
C LYS A 29 4.33 -13.33 -9.01
N GLY A 30 3.44 -14.24 -9.41
CA GLY A 30 3.06 -14.40 -10.82
C GLY A 30 2.41 -13.16 -11.43
N VAL A 31 1.63 -12.40 -10.64
CA VAL A 31 1.11 -11.09 -11.06
C VAL A 31 2.25 -10.11 -11.33
N ALA A 32 3.21 -9.99 -10.40
CA ALA A 32 4.37 -9.11 -10.60
C ALA A 32 5.17 -9.48 -11.86
N GLU A 33 5.43 -10.77 -12.10
CA GLU A 33 6.11 -11.25 -13.30
C GLU A 33 5.35 -10.86 -14.58
N ALA A 34 4.03 -11.08 -14.62
CA ALA A 34 3.20 -10.68 -15.76
C ALA A 34 3.16 -9.16 -15.98
N LYS A 35 3.15 -8.37 -14.89
CA LYS A 35 3.14 -6.91 -14.94
C LYS A 35 4.49 -6.35 -15.41
N ALA A 36 5.60 -6.95 -15.00
CA ALA A 36 6.92 -6.60 -15.50
C ALA A 36 7.02 -6.79 -17.02
N MET A 37 6.40 -7.84 -17.58
CA MET A 37 6.38 -8.09 -19.02
C MET A 37 5.44 -7.16 -19.80
N THR A 38 4.31 -6.80 -19.20
CA THR A 38 3.23 -6.06 -19.89
C THR A 38 3.26 -4.55 -19.66
N GLY A 39 3.98 -4.09 -18.63
CA GLY A 39 3.99 -2.69 -18.19
C GLY A 39 2.71 -2.26 -17.47
N GLY A 40 1.81 -3.19 -17.14
CA GLY A 40 0.56 -2.84 -16.45
C GLY A 40 0.75 -2.45 -14.98
N ASP A 41 -0.22 -1.73 -14.42
CA ASP A 41 -0.20 -1.38 -13.00
C ASP A 41 -0.62 -2.55 -12.10
N VAL A 42 -0.03 -2.58 -10.90
CA VAL A 42 -0.37 -3.53 -9.83
C VAL A 42 -1.73 -3.19 -9.22
N PHE A 43 -1.96 -1.90 -8.92
CA PHE A 43 -3.22 -1.44 -8.38
C PHE A 43 -4.23 -1.13 -9.50
N VAL A 44 -5.40 -1.77 -9.42
CA VAL A 44 -6.52 -1.54 -10.34
C VAL A 44 -7.80 -1.45 -9.52
N LEU A 45 -8.26 -0.22 -9.24
CA LEU A 45 -9.38 0.04 -8.32
C LEU A 45 -10.65 -0.73 -8.67
N GLU A 46 -11.07 -0.71 -9.94
CA GLU A 46 -12.29 -1.41 -10.39
C GLU A 46 -12.21 -2.92 -10.14
N ARG A 47 -11.02 -3.50 -10.30
CA ARG A 47 -10.79 -4.92 -10.05
C ARG A 47 -10.94 -5.25 -8.56
N GLU A 48 -10.42 -4.40 -7.68
CA GLU A 48 -10.53 -4.61 -6.24
C GLU A 48 -11.96 -4.44 -5.74
N LEU A 49 -12.67 -3.43 -6.22
CA LEU A 49 -14.10 -3.24 -5.93
C LEU A 49 -14.94 -4.44 -6.40
N SER A 50 -14.62 -5.00 -7.58
CA SER A 50 -15.25 -6.22 -8.08
C SER A 50 -14.97 -7.44 -7.19
N ILE A 51 -13.74 -7.62 -6.74
CA ILE A 51 -13.38 -8.72 -5.83
C ILE A 51 -14.14 -8.58 -4.52
N ILE A 52 -14.12 -7.39 -3.92
CA ILE A 52 -14.82 -7.08 -2.68
C ILE A 52 -16.31 -7.40 -2.81
N LYS A 53 -16.99 -6.84 -3.82
CA LYS A 53 -18.42 -7.05 -4.05
C LYS A 53 -18.77 -8.53 -4.21
N ASN A 54 -17.98 -9.27 -4.99
CA ASN A 54 -18.24 -10.67 -5.29
C ASN A 54 -17.92 -11.62 -4.12
N ARG A 55 -17.01 -11.23 -3.22
CA ARG A 55 -16.59 -12.06 -2.09
C ARG A 55 -17.36 -11.77 -0.81
N ALA A 56 -17.95 -10.58 -0.70
CA ALA A 56 -18.70 -10.17 0.47
C ALA A 56 -20.23 -10.34 0.31
N SER A 57 -20.73 -10.78 -0.85
CA SER A 57 -22.16 -10.82 -1.15
C SER A 57 -22.99 -11.73 -0.26
N ASP A 58 -22.37 -12.76 0.32
CA ASP A 58 -22.97 -13.78 1.17
C ASP A 58 -22.45 -13.72 2.63
N VAL A 59 -21.70 -12.68 2.97
CA VAL A 59 -21.19 -12.47 4.32
C VAL A 59 -22.30 -11.93 5.22
N ASP A 60 -22.38 -12.46 6.43
CA ASP A 60 -23.35 -12.02 7.44
C ASP A 60 -23.19 -10.50 7.68
N PRO A 61 -24.29 -9.71 7.61
CA PRO A 61 -24.26 -8.28 7.87
C PRO A 61 -23.58 -7.89 9.19
N ALA A 62 -23.60 -8.74 10.21
CA ALA A 62 -22.97 -8.48 11.50
C ALA A 62 -21.43 -8.49 11.48
N ILE A 63 -20.80 -9.06 10.43
CA ILE A 63 -19.34 -9.11 10.28
C ILE A 63 -18.87 -8.59 8.91
N TYR A 64 -19.78 -7.94 8.16
CA TYR A 64 -19.53 -7.53 6.78
C TYR A 64 -18.36 -6.55 6.71
N ASP A 65 -18.37 -5.51 7.53
CA ASP A 65 -17.34 -4.47 7.51
C ASP A 65 -15.96 -5.02 7.91
N GLU A 66 -15.91 -5.95 8.87
CA GLU A 66 -14.70 -6.65 9.29
C GLU A 66 -14.12 -7.48 8.13
N TYR A 67 -14.96 -8.17 7.37
CA TYR A 67 -14.52 -8.95 6.23
C TYR A 67 -14.00 -8.07 5.08
N ILE A 68 -14.68 -6.96 4.81
CA ILE A 68 -14.24 -5.96 3.83
C ILE A 68 -12.87 -5.39 4.21
N ALA A 69 -12.68 -5.03 5.49
CA ALA A 69 -11.41 -4.55 6.01
C ALA A 69 -10.32 -5.61 5.86
N PHE A 70 -10.59 -6.87 6.20
CA PHE A 70 -9.67 -7.99 5.99
C PHE A 70 -9.25 -8.11 4.52
N LEU A 71 -10.19 -8.07 3.57
CA LEU A 71 -9.87 -8.14 2.14
C LEU A 71 -9.00 -6.95 1.70
N LYS A 72 -9.33 -5.72 2.10
CA LYS A 72 -8.54 -4.53 1.76
C LYS A 72 -7.10 -4.63 2.30
N HIS A 73 -6.92 -5.06 3.55
CA HIS A 73 -5.59 -5.25 4.13
C HIS A 73 -4.80 -6.38 3.46
N LEU A 74 -5.45 -7.50 3.15
CA LEU A 74 -4.83 -8.61 2.45
C LEU A 74 -4.39 -8.22 1.02
N MET A 75 -5.22 -7.45 0.30
CA MET A 75 -4.87 -6.92 -1.02
C MET A 75 -3.68 -5.95 -0.92
N SER A 76 -3.71 -4.99 0.01
CA SER A 76 -2.60 -4.05 0.23
C SER A 76 -1.28 -4.73 0.57
N LEU A 77 -1.32 -5.79 1.39
CA LEU A 77 -0.13 -6.59 1.71
C LEU A 77 0.45 -7.27 0.46
N CYS A 78 -0.41 -7.83 -0.40
CA CYS A 78 0.04 -8.47 -1.62
C CYS A 78 0.57 -7.48 -2.65
N ARG A 79 -0.07 -6.32 -2.82
CA ARG A 79 0.45 -5.27 -3.69
C ARG A 79 1.83 -4.82 -3.26
N ARG A 80 2.04 -4.65 -1.96
CA ARG A 80 3.39 -4.37 -1.45
C ARG A 80 4.37 -5.46 -1.88
N TYR A 81 4.05 -6.74 -1.65
CA TYR A 81 4.92 -7.84 -2.03
C TYR A 81 5.22 -7.83 -3.54
N GLU A 82 4.22 -7.57 -4.38
CA GLU A 82 4.33 -7.41 -5.83
C GLU A 82 5.27 -6.27 -6.22
N TYR A 83 5.07 -5.06 -5.66
CA TYR A 83 5.96 -3.92 -5.91
C TYR A 83 7.42 -4.22 -5.54
N GLY A 84 7.67 -5.07 -4.54
CA GLY A 84 9.01 -5.50 -4.14
C GLY A 84 9.81 -6.21 -5.26
N PHE A 85 9.12 -6.78 -6.24
CA PHE A 85 9.76 -7.41 -7.41
C PHE A 85 9.89 -6.45 -8.61
N LEU A 86 9.14 -5.35 -8.63
CA LEU A 86 9.05 -4.43 -9.76
C LEU A 86 10.07 -3.29 -9.63
N THR A 87 11.36 -3.62 -9.55
CA THR A 87 12.44 -2.63 -9.33
C THR A 87 12.50 -1.55 -10.40
N ASP A 88 12.23 -1.91 -11.66
CA ASP A 88 12.25 -0.95 -12.78
C ASP A 88 11.09 0.05 -12.67
N MET A 89 9.92 -0.42 -12.20
CA MET A 89 8.79 0.45 -11.90
C MET A 89 9.10 1.38 -10.73
N GLN A 90 9.76 0.88 -9.68
CA GLN A 90 10.19 1.72 -8.56
C GLN A 90 11.15 2.82 -9.01
N GLU A 91 12.13 2.47 -9.85
CA GLU A 91 13.09 3.43 -10.35
C GLU A 91 12.42 4.46 -11.26
N MET A 92 11.53 4.04 -12.16
CA MET A 92 10.76 4.94 -13.03
C MET A 92 9.95 5.95 -12.21
N VAL A 93 9.14 5.48 -11.25
CA VAL A 93 8.33 6.37 -10.41
C VAL A 93 9.22 7.35 -9.63
N LEU A 94 10.33 6.89 -9.08
CA LEU A 94 11.26 7.75 -8.35
C LEU A 94 11.87 8.83 -9.26
N THR A 95 12.42 8.44 -10.41
CA THR A 95 13.10 9.35 -11.33
C THR A 95 12.13 10.39 -11.88
N ASP A 96 10.93 10.00 -12.28
CA ASP A 96 9.92 10.91 -12.81
C ASP A 96 9.50 11.95 -11.76
N ASN A 97 9.30 11.54 -10.51
CA ASN A 97 8.93 12.43 -9.42
C ASN A 97 10.07 13.41 -9.06
N LEU A 98 11.31 12.92 -8.97
CA LEU A 98 12.46 13.77 -8.68
C LEU A 98 12.71 14.78 -9.80
N HIS A 99 12.62 14.33 -11.06
CA HIS A 99 12.77 15.21 -12.22
C HIS A 99 11.70 16.30 -12.23
N THR A 100 10.44 15.93 -12.01
CA THR A 100 9.31 16.88 -11.95
C THR A 100 9.50 17.93 -10.85
N ALA A 101 10.08 17.54 -9.72
CA ALA A 101 10.38 18.43 -8.59
C ALA A 101 11.72 19.18 -8.73
N GLY A 102 12.54 18.90 -9.75
CA GLY A 102 13.89 19.45 -9.88
C GLY A 102 14.86 19.01 -8.77
N LEU A 103 14.66 17.82 -8.20
CA LEU A 103 15.43 17.27 -7.09
C LEU A 103 16.52 16.30 -7.57
N ASP A 104 17.68 16.34 -6.94
CA ASP A 104 18.78 15.42 -7.21
C ASP A 104 18.95 14.42 -6.05
N ARG A 105 18.72 13.12 -6.32
CA ARG A 105 18.88 12.01 -5.36
C ARG A 105 20.28 11.85 -4.79
N THR A 106 21.30 12.45 -5.40
CA THR A 106 22.69 12.43 -4.92
C THR A 106 22.95 13.48 -3.84
N THR A 107 22.07 14.48 -3.72
CA THR A 107 22.10 15.47 -2.63
C THR A 107 21.98 14.75 -1.29
N PRO A 108 22.85 14.99 -0.29
CA PRO A 108 22.72 14.40 1.03
C PRO A 108 21.38 14.75 1.68
N HIS A 109 20.68 13.73 2.18
CA HIS A 109 19.40 13.89 2.88
C HIS A 109 19.14 12.68 3.79
N THR A 110 18.41 12.93 4.88
CA THR A 110 17.95 11.92 5.85
C THR A 110 16.43 11.87 5.96
N GLN A 111 15.75 12.74 5.19
CA GLN A 111 14.31 12.93 5.22
C GLN A 111 13.79 13.16 3.80
N VAL A 112 12.59 12.65 3.52
CA VAL A 112 11.89 12.80 2.24
C VAL A 112 10.52 13.40 2.49
N ALA A 113 10.25 14.57 1.93
CA ALA A 113 8.93 15.18 1.98
C ALA A 113 8.10 14.73 0.78
N ILE A 114 6.86 14.32 1.03
CA ILE A 114 5.91 13.87 0.02
C ILE A 114 4.55 14.53 0.20
N THR A 115 3.77 14.58 -0.87
CA THR A 115 2.35 14.91 -0.81
C THR A 115 1.54 13.97 -1.70
N PHE A 116 0.28 13.77 -1.36
CA PHE A 116 -0.70 13.08 -2.19
C PHE A 116 -2.13 13.46 -1.74
N THR A 117 -3.13 13.06 -2.51
CA THR A 117 -4.54 13.29 -2.19
C THR A 117 -5.33 11.99 -2.03
N CYS A 118 -6.34 12.05 -1.18
CA CYS A 118 -7.35 11.01 -1.02
C CYS A 118 -8.75 11.61 -1.13
N ASP A 119 -9.71 10.82 -1.58
CA ASP A 119 -11.13 11.21 -1.55
C ASP A 119 -11.66 11.12 -0.11
N ILE A 120 -12.48 12.08 0.33
CA ILE A 120 -13.10 12.07 1.66
C ILE A 120 -14.10 10.93 1.80
N ALA A 121 -14.84 10.60 0.74
CA ALA A 121 -15.90 9.61 0.76
C ALA A 121 -15.34 8.18 0.90
N SER A 122 -14.15 7.91 0.35
CA SER A 122 -13.47 6.62 0.53
C SER A 122 -12.51 6.63 1.73
N SER A 123 -11.94 7.80 2.05
CA SER A 123 -10.97 8.07 3.11
C SER A 123 -9.94 6.93 3.32
N ASP A 124 -9.19 6.59 2.28
CA ASP A 124 -8.18 5.53 2.30
C ASP A 124 -6.86 5.94 3.00
N LEU A 125 -6.86 6.99 3.84
CA LEU A 125 -5.67 7.43 4.58
C LEU A 125 -5.10 6.30 5.45
N ASN A 126 -5.96 5.53 6.10
CA ASN A 126 -5.56 4.36 6.89
C ASN A 126 -4.77 3.33 6.05
N MET A 127 -5.10 3.19 4.78
CA MET A 127 -4.39 2.28 3.87
C MET A 127 -2.98 2.80 3.58
N HIS A 128 -2.81 4.09 3.35
CA HIS A 128 -1.49 4.70 3.17
C HIS A 128 -0.64 4.60 4.45
N MET A 129 -1.26 4.76 5.63
CA MET A 129 -0.57 4.52 6.90
C MET A 129 -0.08 3.09 7.03
N ASN A 130 -0.91 2.14 6.64
CA ASN A 130 -0.54 0.74 6.61
C ASN A 130 0.59 0.47 5.61
N MET A 131 0.58 1.08 4.42
CA MET A 131 1.68 0.95 3.43
C MET A 131 3.01 1.43 4.00
N ILE A 132 3.04 2.59 4.66
CA ILE A 132 4.24 3.15 5.28
C ILE A 132 4.76 2.21 6.37
N LYS A 133 3.86 1.75 7.25
CA LYS A 133 4.20 0.79 8.31
C LYS A 133 4.75 -0.52 7.75
N LEU A 134 4.08 -1.07 6.73
CA LEU A 134 4.52 -2.29 6.09
C LEU A 134 5.93 -2.09 5.54
N ASN A 135 6.18 -1.04 4.76
CA ASN A 135 7.49 -0.71 4.20
C ASN A 135 8.55 -0.33 5.24
N LYS A 136 8.24 -0.32 6.55
CA LYS A 136 9.17 -0.05 7.65
C LYS A 136 9.81 1.35 7.54
N VAL A 137 9.06 2.31 7.03
CA VAL A 137 9.47 3.71 6.97
C VAL A 137 8.80 4.46 8.11
N THR A 138 9.55 5.36 8.76
CA THR A 138 9.05 6.14 9.89
C THR A 138 8.53 7.49 9.40
N ILE A 139 7.37 7.91 9.90
CA ILE A 139 6.81 9.24 9.67
C ILE A 139 7.39 10.19 10.72
N GLN A 140 8.08 11.23 10.29
CA GLN A 140 8.58 12.30 11.17
C GLN A 140 7.46 13.30 11.49
N SER A 141 6.71 13.70 10.47
CA SER A 141 5.60 14.63 10.59
C SER A 141 4.55 14.38 9.52
N MET A 142 3.32 14.80 9.81
CA MET A 142 2.21 14.76 8.88
C MET A 142 1.27 15.92 9.12
N SER A 143 0.76 16.48 8.04
CA SER A 143 -0.40 17.36 8.06
C SER A 143 -1.45 16.86 7.06
N LEU A 144 -2.70 17.19 7.34
CA LEU A 144 -3.84 16.91 6.49
C LEU A 144 -4.68 18.19 6.38
N GLU A 145 -5.04 18.54 5.16
CA GLU A 145 -5.91 19.67 4.86
C GLU A 145 -7.06 19.21 3.94
N THR A 146 -8.29 19.53 4.30
CA THR A 146 -9.45 19.23 3.45
C THR A 146 -9.67 20.34 2.43
N LYS A 147 -9.69 20.00 1.14
CA LYS A 147 -9.97 20.91 0.02
C LYS A 147 -11.10 20.34 -0.84
N GLY A 148 -12.30 20.88 -0.66
CA GLY A 148 -13.50 20.36 -1.33
C GLY A 148 -13.78 18.92 -0.89
N GLU A 149 -13.86 18.00 -1.86
CA GLU A 149 -14.10 16.57 -1.64
C GLU A 149 -12.81 15.75 -1.47
N LYS A 150 -11.64 16.40 -1.46
CA LYS A 150 -10.34 15.76 -1.28
C LYS A 150 -9.68 16.13 0.04
N GLN A 151 -8.93 15.20 0.59
CA GLN A 151 -7.93 15.46 1.62
C GLN A 151 -6.56 15.54 0.96
N VAL A 152 -5.81 16.60 1.24
CA VAL A 152 -4.41 16.76 0.84
C VAL A 152 -3.55 16.39 2.03
N ILE A 153 -2.68 15.41 1.83
CA ILE A 153 -1.80 14.91 2.87
C ILE A 153 -0.38 15.29 2.51
N THR A 154 0.34 15.83 3.49
CA THR A 154 1.76 16.14 3.38
C THR A 154 2.48 15.42 4.50
N MET A 155 3.57 14.73 4.18
CA MET A 155 4.36 13.97 5.15
C MET A 155 5.84 14.23 4.98
N THR A 156 6.57 14.20 6.08
CA THR A 156 8.02 14.01 6.07
C THR A 156 8.32 12.60 6.58
N LEU A 157 9.00 11.82 5.75
CA LEU A 157 9.43 10.46 6.04
C LEU A 157 10.91 10.45 6.42
N LEU A 158 11.30 9.66 7.40
CA LEU A 158 12.70 9.42 7.73
C LEU A 158 13.30 8.37 6.79
N GLY A 159 14.50 8.67 6.28
CA GLY A 159 15.27 7.82 5.38
C GLY A 159 15.69 8.54 4.11
N ASN A 160 16.33 7.79 3.22
CA ASN A 160 16.86 8.29 1.96
C ASN A 160 16.14 7.66 0.75
N VAL A 161 15.90 8.42 -0.33
CA VAL A 161 15.22 7.89 -1.53
C VAL A 161 15.99 6.75 -2.22
N ASN A 162 17.26 6.56 -1.89
CA ASN A 162 18.07 5.46 -2.41
C ASN A 162 17.85 4.13 -1.65
N GLU A 163 17.21 4.15 -0.48
CA GLU A 163 16.94 2.96 0.31
C GLU A 163 15.84 2.10 -0.32
N ALA A 164 16.03 0.77 -0.33
CA ALA A 164 15.10 -0.16 -0.96
C ALA A 164 13.66 -0.04 -0.43
N ASN A 165 13.51 0.05 0.89
CA ASN A 165 12.20 0.22 1.53
C ASN A 165 11.52 1.55 1.14
N MET A 166 12.31 2.63 1.04
CA MET A 166 11.80 3.94 0.64
C MET A 166 11.37 3.92 -0.84
N LYS A 167 12.18 3.36 -1.74
CA LYS A 167 11.82 3.21 -3.16
C LYS A 167 10.52 2.44 -3.36
N GLN A 168 10.38 1.31 -2.68
CA GLN A 168 9.18 0.49 -2.74
C GLN A 168 7.96 1.24 -2.21
N LEU A 169 8.10 1.97 -1.10
CA LEU A 169 7.02 2.80 -0.54
C LEU A 169 6.61 3.92 -1.50
N LEU A 170 7.57 4.68 -2.03
CA LEU A 170 7.30 5.80 -2.93
C LEU A 170 6.65 5.31 -4.23
N CYS A 171 7.10 4.17 -4.76
CA CYS A 171 6.44 3.51 -5.89
C CYS A 171 5.00 3.12 -5.55
N GLN A 172 4.78 2.51 -4.39
CA GLN A 172 3.47 2.05 -3.99
C GLN A 172 2.49 3.24 -3.83
N ILE A 173 2.87 4.28 -3.09
CA ILE A 173 2.03 5.48 -2.94
C ILE A 173 1.83 6.16 -4.30
N GLY A 174 2.89 6.31 -5.10
CA GLY A 174 2.80 6.97 -6.41
C GLY A 174 1.94 6.24 -7.43
N LYS A 175 1.67 4.94 -7.24
CA LYS A 175 0.78 4.15 -8.08
C LYS A 175 -0.63 3.99 -7.51
N GLU A 176 -0.83 4.21 -6.22
CA GLU A 176 -2.11 3.99 -5.53
C GLU A 176 -2.83 5.29 -5.13
N ALA A 177 -2.10 6.38 -4.93
CA ALA A 177 -2.64 7.66 -4.53
C ALA A 177 -2.82 8.61 -5.71
N SER A 178 -3.76 9.56 -5.57
CA SER A 178 -3.91 10.66 -6.53
C SER A 178 -2.93 11.78 -6.23
N ASP A 179 -2.50 12.52 -7.25
CA ASP A 179 -1.69 13.73 -7.12
C ASP A 179 -0.41 13.54 -6.27
N PHE A 180 0.19 12.34 -6.30
CA PHE A 180 1.41 12.04 -5.56
C PHE A 180 2.59 12.85 -6.09
N ALA A 181 3.40 13.41 -5.19
CA ALA A 181 4.67 14.05 -5.53
C ALA A 181 5.69 13.94 -4.40
N ILE A 182 6.97 13.85 -4.77
CA ILE A 182 8.09 14.13 -3.86
C ILE A 182 8.33 15.64 -3.91
N THR A 183 8.27 16.31 -2.75
CA THR A 183 8.30 17.78 -2.68
C THR A 183 9.63 18.33 -2.21
N ALA A 184 10.40 17.57 -1.40
CA ALA A 184 11.73 17.97 -0.96
C ALA A 184 12.57 16.78 -0.46
N LEU A 185 13.89 16.94 -0.52
CA LEU A 185 14.88 16.11 0.17
C LEU A 185 15.51 16.95 1.28
N LEU A 186 15.41 16.50 2.54
CA LEU A 186 15.77 17.29 3.73
C LEU A 186 16.88 16.59 4.52
N SER A 187 17.74 17.37 5.18
CA SER A 187 18.81 16.86 6.06
C SER A 187 18.40 16.86 7.52
#